data_AF-A0A5J4QKD9-F1
#
_entry.id   AF-A0A5J4QKD9-F1
#
_cell.length_a   1.000
_cell.length_b   1.000
_cell.length_c   1.000
_cell.angle_alpha   90.00
_cell.angle_beta   90.00
_cell.angle_gamma   90.00
#
_symmetry.space_group_name_H-M   'P 1'
#
loop_
_entity.id
_entity.type
_entity.pdbx_description
1 polymer ?
#
loop_
_entity_poly.entity_id
_entity_poly.type
_entity_poly.pdbx_seq_one_letter_code
_entity_poly.pdbx_strand_id
1 'polypeptide(L)' 'MEHPENSEQHIGLTVNEGIEQPSSINPYPNNRQHTKKRELSVNEFVEGILKSNVTVLSQAVTLIESVKPEH' A
#
# COMPACT_ATOMS: atom_id res chain seq x y z
N MET A 1 -0.13 -7.51 30.81
CA MET A 1 0.30 -6.23 31.40
C MET A 1 -0.36 -6.16 32.76
N GLU A 2 0.39 -5.91 33.84
CA GLU A 2 -0.23 -5.80 35.17
C GLU A 2 -0.86 -4.41 35.33
N HIS A 3 -2.15 -4.40 35.68
CA HIS A 3 -2.96 -3.21 35.85
C HIS A 3 -3.13 -2.90 37.35
N PRO A 4 -2.88 -1.66 37.81
CA PRO A 4 -3.04 -1.28 39.23
C PRO A 4 -4.48 -1.48 39.74
N GLU A 5 -5.45 -1.48 38.82
CA GLU A 5 -6.87 -1.74 39.08
C GLU A 5 -7.14 -3.20 39.48
N ASN A 6 -6.25 -4.14 39.17
CA ASN A 6 -6.39 -5.54 39.58
C ASN A 6 -5.90 -5.82 41.01
N SER A 7 -5.53 -4.77 41.76
CA SER A 7 -5.14 -4.91 43.17
C SER A 7 -6.34 -5.24 44.07
N GLU A 8 -6.11 -6.00 45.15
CA GLU A 8 -7.15 -6.44 46.10
C GLU A 8 -7.92 -5.29 46.77
N GLN A 9 -7.39 -4.07 46.70
CA GLN A 9 -7.99 -2.84 47.21
C GLN A 9 -9.16 -2.36 46.32
N HIS A 10 -9.29 -2.90 45.10
CA HIS A 10 -10.29 -2.52 44.11
C HIS A 10 -11.21 -3.71 43.76
N ILE A 11 -11.89 -4.25 44.78
CA ILE A 11 -12.77 -5.43 44.69
C ILE A 11 -13.90 -5.29 43.65
N GLY A 12 -14.31 -4.07 43.31
CA GLY A 12 -15.40 -3.79 42.37
C GLY A 12 -14.96 -3.45 40.94
N LEU A 13 -13.66 -3.43 40.64
CA LEU A 13 -13.16 -3.00 39.34
C LEU A 13 -12.18 -4.03 38.79
N THR A 14 -12.65 -4.89 37.89
CA THR A 14 -11.79 -5.86 37.19
C THR A 14 -11.60 -5.40 35.75
N VAL A 15 -10.35 -5.24 35.33
CA VAL A 15 -10.01 -4.86 33.95
C VAL A 15 -9.65 -6.14 33.19
N ASN A 16 -10.28 -6.33 32.03
CA ASN A 16 -9.96 -7.45 31.15
C ASN A 16 -8.54 -7.30 30.60
N GLU A 17 -7.81 -8.41 30.51
CA GLU A 17 -6.50 -8.40 29.87
C GLU A 17 -6.61 -7.98 28.40
N GLY A 18 -5.70 -7.10 27.97
CA GLY A 18 -5.61 -6.71 26.57
C GLY A 18 -5.28 -7.92 25.68
N ILE A 19 -5.83 -7.92 24.45
CA ILE A 19 -5.44 -8.88 23.42
C ILE A 19 -4.09 -8.49 22.80
N GLU A 20 -3.39 -9.46 22.22
CA GLU A 20 -2.16 -9.15 21.46
C GLU A 20 -2.47 -8.16 20.33
N GLN A 21 -1.58 -7.18 20.16
CA GLN A 21 -1.74 -6.17 19.14
C GLN A 21 -1.70 -6.83 17.75
N PRO A 22 -2.74 -6.67 16.91
CA PRO A 22 -2.73 -7.23 15.57
C PRO A 22 -1.65 -6.55 14.73
N SER A 23 -1.16 -7.26 13.70
CA SER A 23 -0.15 -6.73 12.80
C SER A 23 -0.62 -5.43 12.15
N SER A 24 0.23 -4.41 12.14
CA SER A 24 -0.02 -3.12 11.48
C SER A 24 -0.10 -3.24 9.95
N ILE A 25 0.38 -4.37 9.42
CA ILE A 25 0.38 -4.70 8.01
C ILE A 25 -0.57 -5.86 7.80
N ASN A 26 -1.35 -5.79 6.71
CA ASN A 26 -2.20 -6.88 6.28
C ASN A 26 -1.34 -8.14 6.03
N PRO A 27 -1.65 -9.32 6.60
CA PRO A 27 -0.89 -10.56 6.41
C PRO A 27 -1.20 -11.30 5.09
N TYR A 28 -2.25 -10.90 4.37
CA TYR A 28 -2.69 -11.52 3.12
C TYR A 28 -2.00 -11.09 1.80
N PRO A 29 -1.13 -10.06 1.70
CA PRO A 29 -0.56 -9.62 0.43
C PRO A 29 0.53 -10.55 -0.09
N ASN A 30 1.05 -11.47 0.72
CA ASN A 30 2.15 -12.37 0.35
C ASN A 30 1.82 -13.27 -0.86
N ASN A 31 0.53 -13.51 -1.12
CA ASN A 31 0.06 -14.32 -2.25
C ASN A 31 -0.57 -13.52 -3.39
N ARG A 32 -0.61 -12.18 -3.30
CA ARG A 32 -0.92 -11.37 -4.48
C ARG A 32 0.32 -11.39 -5.34
N GLN A 33 0.29 -12.19 -6.41
CA GLN A 33 1.20 -11.98 -7.53
C GLN A 33 1.12 -10.49 -7.85
N HIS A 34 2.20 -9.75 -7.62
CA HIS A 34 2.30 -8.36 -8.07
C HIS A 34 2.00 -8.42 -9.55
N THR A 35 0.79 -8.00 -9.94
CA THR A 35 0.40 -7.98 -11.35
C THR A 35 1.43 -7.11 -12.01
N LYS A 36 2.28 -7.70 -12.86
CA LYS A 36 3.28 -6.93 -13.59
C LYS A 36 2.51 -5.81 -14.28
N LYS A 37 2.90 -4.57 -13.97
CA LYS A 37 2.29 -3.42 -14.62
C LYS A 37 2.53 -3.61 -16.11
N ARG A 38 1.46 -3.49 -16.89
CA ARG A 38 1.54 -3.60 -18.34
C ARG A 38 2.49 -2.50 -18.85
N GLU A 39 3.56 -2.90 -19.52
CA GLU A 39 4.44 -1.98 -20.22
C GLU A 39 3.76 -1.58 -21.54
N LEU A 40 3.68 -0.28 -21.78
CA LEU A 40 3.12 0.26 -23.02
C LEU A 40 4.21 0.30 -24.08
N SER A 41 3.89 -0.14 -25.29
CA SER A 41 4.73 0.08 -26.45
C SER A 41 4.72 1.55 -26.87
N VAL A 42 5.73 1.98 -27.63
CA VAL A 42 5.82 3.36 -28.17
C VAL A 42 4.56 3.71 -28.98
N ASN A 43 4.05 2.78 -29.78
CA ASN A 43 2.83 3.00 -30.58
C ASN A 43 1.61 3.24 -29.69
N GLU A 44 1.47 2.48 -28.59
CA GLU A 44 0.36 2.69 -27.65
C GLU A 44 0.45 4.05 -26.95
N PHE A 45 1.66 4.54 -26.64
CA PHE A 45 1.85 5.90 -26.14
C PHE A 45 1.39 6.94 -27.17
N VAL A 46 1.85 6.83 -28.42
CA VAL A 46 1.50 7.77 -29.50
C VAL A 46 -0.01 7.79 -29.73
N GLU A 47 -0.62 6.61 -29.89
CA GLU A 47 -2.06 6.51 -30.09
C GLU A 47 -2.85 7.07 -28.91
N GLY A 48 -2.44 6.77 -27.69
CA GLY A 48 -3.10 7.24 -26.48
C GLY A 48 -3.06 8.77 -26.37
N ILE A 49 -1.91 9.37 -26.66
CA ILE A 49 -1.73 10.84 -26.65
C ILE A 49 -2.58 11.50 -27.74
N LEU A 50 -2.57 10.97 -28.98
CA LEU A 50 -3.41 11.48 -30.07
C LEU A 50 -4.91 11.38 -29.75
N LYS A 51 -5.32 10.34 -29.01
CA LYS A 51 -6.69 10.18 -28.49
C LYS A 51 -6.97 11.02 -27.24
N SER A 52 -6.07 11.93 -26.85
CA SER A 52 -6.20 12.80 -25.68
C SER A 52 -6.32 12.05 -24.34
N ASN A 53 -5.73 10.86 -24.23
CA ASN A 53 -5.67 10.12 -22.97
C ASN A 53 -4.59 10.73 -22.05
N VAL A 54 -5.04 11.54 -21.08
CA VAL A 54 -4.16 12.26 -20.15
C VAL A 54 -3.30 11.30 -19.30
N THR A 55 -3.80 10.11 -18.95
CA THR A 55 -3.02 9.14 -18.16
C THR A 55 -1.81 8.62 -18.94
N VAL A 56 -1.98 8.35 -20.23
CA VAL A 56 -0.89 7.90 -21.11
C VAL A 56 0.11 9.03 -21.34
N LEU A 57 -0.38 10.27 -21.52
CA LEU A 57 0.48 11.45 -21.63
C LEU A 57 1.34 11.65 -20.38
N SER A 58 0.75 11.61 -19.18
CA SER A 58 1.51 11.78 -17.92
C SER A 58 2.57 10.72 -17.72
N GLN A 59 2.30 9.47 -18.12
CA GLN A 59 3.29 8.39 -18.08
C GLN A 59 4.44 8.64 -19.06
N ALA A 60 4.15 9.09 -20.28
CA ALA A 60 5.18 9.43 -21.27
C ALA A 60 6.08 10.58 -20.80
N VAL A 61 5.49 11.63 -20.20
CA VAL A 61 6.24 12.75 -19.61
C VAL A 61 7.18 12.24 -18.52
N THR A 62 6.68 11.40 -17.61
CA THR A 62 7.52 10.80 -16.55
C THR A 62 8.70 10.00 -17.10
N LEU A 63 8.48 9.26 -18.20
CA LEU A 63 9.53 8.46 -18.82
C LEU A 63 10.61 9.36 -19.45
N ILE A 64 10.22 10.47 -20.10
CA ILE A 64 11.13 11.46 -20.68
C ILE A 64 11.91 12.22 -19.60
N GLU A 65 11.29 12.49 -18.46
CA GLU A 65 11.90 13.22 -17.34
C GLU A 65 12.79 12.32 -16.47
N SER A 66 12.68 11.00 -16.58
CA SER A 66 13.43 10.06 -15.76
C SER A 66 14.91 10.01 -16.16
N VAL A 67 15.80 10.00 -15.17
CA VAL A 67 17.25 9.80 -15.34
C VAL A 67 17.66 8.33 -15.32
N LYS A 68 16.71 7.40 -15.11
CA LYS A 68 17.01 5.98 -14.99
C LYS A 68 17.17 5.36 -16.39
N PRO A 69 18.33 4.77 -16.74
CA PRO A 69 18.62 4.28 -18.09
C PRO A 69 17.93 2.95 -18.44
N GLU A 70 17.33 2.26 -17.47
CA GLU A 70 16.66 0.96 -17.66
C GLU A 70 15.22 1.08 -18.19
N HIS A 71 14.73 2.30 -18.42
CA HIS A 71 13.37 2.55 -18.95
C HIS A 71 13.24 2.24 -20.43
#